data_AF-A0A923EKQ6-F1
#
_entry.id   AF-A0A923EKQ6-F1
#
_cell.length_a   1.000
_cell.length_b   1.000
_cell.length_c   1.000
_cell.angle_alpha   90.00
_cell.angle_beta   90.00
_cell.angle_gamma   90.00
#
_symmetry.space_group_name_H-M   'P 1'
#
loop_
_entity.id
_entity.type
_entity.pdbx_description
1 polymer ?
#
loop_
_entity_poly.entity_id
_entity_poly.type
_entity_poly.pdbx_seq_one_letter_code
_entity_poly.pdbx_strand_id
1 'polypeptide(L)'
;MPDASGRFQMEDGFRAARQITQFFEWNRRIDQSKQTDAYLDRIGKGEKINSGEEDYNYRAHLTASAMQMQSMRADQEFQAAEFENNEAQRRENQADIDGRLVKAEYLMSRHRGDEAMDTLLPIYQYLPDGNQFKGFVTDDAGNVDRSQMILVGEDGKTEFTEPTPTVAEAMTMAVRFSKAYKDTYHKSKQRASETNLKNALNHQIWTTEDGTEAIYVPFVDVGKTGDYILRETWKDPKTGKTLKGFDEETGKIVEGEHDFRPPAYWKQEADKKGAETGRENIEARTEATKQDTEIKKDKAPLERENLKAQTNLANKRADAAGSTSGTKAEEKQQKKFKADLELLLEPFTGSKNAYDMEGNLTDEGKTALDAAIKLVVKYNAKEELDGAEKKKIKYAIKVVDIYNKMSATVAEKYKDEYGKRADGTPKGKGFLGELKRTDGRGFSTEISIGVNIDGKETEIPTLVPTLSQDEINHLLGGGEVTKEIAQKATKHAKKRIAEGKSPFLEANNRQKASWKDVR
;
A
#
# COMPACT_ATOMS: atom_id res chain seq x y z
N MET A 1 -15.92 -27.92 -20.73
CA MET A 1 -15.42 -28.81 -21.82
C MET A 1 -16.56 -29.76 -22.14
N PRO A 2 -16.80 -30.11 -23.41
CA PRO A 2 -17.85 -31.07 -23.71
C PRO A 2 -17.61 -32.35 -22.90
N ASP A 3 -18.70 -32.94 -22.40
CA ASP A 3 -18.60 -34.18 -21.64
C ASP A 3 -18.00 -35.32 -22.49
N ALA A 4 -17.79 -36.49 -21.88
CA ALA A 4 -17.24 -37.66 -22.58
C ALA A 4 -18.05 -38.07 -23.85
N SER A 5 -19.26 -37.52 -24.05
CA SER A 5 -20.11 -37.73 -25.22
C SER A 5 -20.08 -36.58 -26.23
N GLY A 6 -19.22 -35.57 -26.04
CA GLY A 6 -19.07 -34.44 -26.96
C GLY A 6 -20.15 -33.36 -26.78
N ARG A 7 -20.98 -33.42 -25.74
CA ARG A 7 -22.09 -32.48 -25.54
C ARG A 7 -21.64 -31.34 -24.64
N PHE A 8 -21.89 -30.10 -25.10
CA PHE A 8 -21.73 -28.92 -24.26
C PHE A 8 -22.73 -29.00 -23.10
N GLN A 9 -22.21 -29.01 -21.87
CA GLN A 9 -23.06 -28.95 -20.71
C GLN A 9 -23.67 -27.56 -20.55
N MET A 10 -24.87 -27.48 -19.98
CA MET A 10 -25.60 -26.23 -19.81
C MET A 10 -24.78 -25.16 -19.05
N GLU A 11 -23.96 -25.59 -18.09
CA GLU A 11 -23.02 -24.73 -17.37
C GLU A 11 -21.94 -24.11 -18.25
N ASP A 12 -21.41 -24.83 -19.25
CA ASP A 12 -20.44 -24.28 -20.20
C ASP A 12 -21.09 -23.18 -21.05
N GLY A 13 -22.36 -23.37 -21.44
CA GLY A 13 -23.16 -22.36 -22.15
C GLY A 13 -23.39 -21.10 -21.32
N PHE A 14 -23.74 -21.25 -20.03
CA PHE A 14 -23.88 -20.12 -19.11
C PHE A 14 -22.54 -19.39 -18.87
N ARG A 15 -21.43 -20.13 -18.76
CA ARG A 15 -20.10 -19.55 -18.58
C ARG A 15 -19.66 -18.76 -19.82
N ALA A 16 -19.90 -19.27 -21.03
CA ALA A 16 -19.62 -18.57 -22.28
C ALA A 16 -20.50 -17.32 -22.49
N ALA A 17 -21.82 -17.43 -22.25
CA ALA A 17 -22.74 -16.29 -22.33
C ALA A 17 -22.36 -15.18 -21.32
N ARG A 18 -21.89 -15.56 -20.13
CA ARG A 18 -21.40 -14.63 -19.11
C ARG A 18 -20.12 -13.92 -19.55
N GLN A 19 -19.15 -14.64 -20.12
CA GLN A 19 -17.92 -14.03 -20.67
C GLN A 19 -18.21 -13.06 -21.82
N ILE A 20 -19.16 -13.38 -22.70
CA ILE A 20 -19.60 -12.52 -23.80
C ILE A 20 -20.25 -11.23 -23.24
N THR A 21 -21.10 -11.35 -22.23
CA THR A 21 -21.73 -10.20 -21.57
C THR A 21 -20.68 -9.28 -20.93
N GLN A 22 -19.72 -9.85 -20.21
CA GLN A 22 -18.60 -9.11 -19.62
C GLN A 22 -17.75 -8.39 -20.67
N PHE A 23 -17.52 -9.00 -21.83
CA PHE A 23 -16.79 -8.38 -22.94
C PHE A 23 -17.54 -7.17 -23.51
N PHE A 24 -18.86 -7.27 -23.70
CA PHE A 24 -19.68 -6.14 -24.17
C PHE A 24 -19.73 -5.00 -23.15
N GLU A 25 -19.88 -5.31 -21.86
CA GLU A 25 -19.83 -4.30 -20.80
C GLU A 25 -18.46 -3.61 -20.73
N TRP A 26 -17.38 -4.36 -20.88
CA TRP A 26 -16.02 -3.81 -20.92
C TRP A 26 -15.80 -2.86 -22.10
N ASN A 27 -16.25 -3.24 -23.31
CA ASN A 27 -16.18 -2.35 -24.48
C ASN A 27 -17.02 -1.08 -24.28
N ARG A 28 -18.22 -1.21 -23.69
CA ARG A 28 -19.06 -0.05 -23.37
C ARG A 28 -18.38 0.89 -22.38
N ARG A 29 -17.68 0.36 -21.36
CA ARG A 29 -16.88 1.14 -20.41
C ARG A 29 -15.72 1.87 -21.11
N ILE A 30 -15.05 1.24 -22.07
CA ILE A 30 -13.97 1.87 -22.84
C ILE A 30 -14.49 3.06 -23.64
N ASP A 31 -15.63 2.92 -24.31
CA ASP A 31 -16.19 4.00 -25.11
C ASP A 31 -16.69 5.17 -24.25
N GLN A 32 -17.28 4.89 -23.09
CA GLN A 32 -17.64 5.91 -22.10
C GLN A 32 -16.41 6.63 -21.51
N SER A 33 -15.32 5.89 -21.25
CA SER A 33 -14.05 6.48 -20.79
C SER A 33 -13.48 7.42 -21.84
N LYS A 34 -13.44 7.02 -23.11
CA LYS A 34 -12.95 7.86 -24.21
C LYS A 34 -13.76 9.16 -24.36
N GLN A 35 -15.08 9.08 -24.21
CA GLN A 35 -15.94 10.28 -24.23
C GLN A 35 -15.65 11.20 -23.04
N THR A 36 -15.43 10.62 -21.86
CA THR A 36 -15.08 11.36 -20.64
C THR A 36 -13.69 12.02 -20.77
N ASP A 37 -12.69 11.29 -21.27
CA ASP A 37 -11.33 11.80 -21.46
C ASP A 37 -11.29 12.91 -22.50
N ALA A 38 -12.01 12.75 -23.62
CA ALA A 38 -12.14 13.80 -24.64
C ALA A 38 -12.81 15.07 -24.08
N TYR A 39 -13.80 14.92 -23.19
CA TYR A 39 -14.43 16.04 -22.51
C TYR A 39 -13.48 16.76 -21.53
N LEU A 40 -12.75 16.00 -20.71
CA LEU A 40 -11.75 16.54 -19.78
C LEU A 40 -10.60 17.25 -20.51
N ASP A 41 -10.17 16.74 -21.66
CA ASP A 41 -9.14 17.36 -22.51
C ASP A 41 -9.60 18.72 -23.08
N ARG A 42 -10.87 18.83 -23.50
CA ARG A 42 -11.47 20.12 -23.93
C ARG A 42 -11.52 21.15 -22.80
N ILE A 43 -11.86 20.72 -21.57
CA ILE A 43 -11.79 21.58 -20.37
C ILE A 43 -10.35 22.05 -20.13
N GLY A 44 -9.38 21.13 -20.19
CA GLY A 44 -7.96 21.44 -20.01
C GLY A 44 -7.43 22.48 -21.00
N LYS A 45 -8.00 22.51 -22.22
CA LYS A 45 -7.68 23.49 -23.26
C LYS A 45 -8.40 24.83 -23.12
N GLY A 46 -9.29 24.98 -22.13
CA GLY A 46 -10.05 26.20 -21.91
C GLY A 46 -11.13 26.46 -22.96
N GLU A 47 -11.59 25.43 -23.66
CA GLU A 47 -12.71 25.55 -24.58
C GLU A 47 -13.98 25.93 -23.82
N LYS A 48 -14.72 26.94 -24.32
CA LYS A 48 -16.03 27.30 -23.78
C LYS A 48 -17.01 26.18 -24.09
N ILE A 49 -17.29 25.34 -23.10
CA ILE A 49 -18.30 24.30 -23.20
C ILE A 49 -19.68 24.97 -23.12
N ASN A 50 -20.45 24.85 -24.20
CA ASN A 50 -21.79 25.39 -24.24
C ASN A 50 -22.68 24.48 -23.38
N SER A 51 -23.13 24.96 -22.22
CA SER A 51 -23.96 24.20 -21.29
C SER A 51 -25.41 23.99 -21.78
N GLY A 52 -25.74 24.51 -22.97
CA GLY A 52 -26.99 24.24 -23.66
C GLY A 52 -26.94 22.89 -24.38
N GLU A 53 -27.89 22.02 -24.03
CA GLU A 53 -28.40 20.74 -24.59
C GLU A 53 -27.57 19.86 -25.56
N GLU A 54 -26.59 20.34 -26.30
CA GLU A 54 -25.92 19.59 -27.37
C GLU A 54 -24.60 18.94 -26.96
N ASP A 55 -23.86 19.46 -25.96
CA ASP A 55 -22.46 19.04 -25.75
C ASP A 55 -22.14 18.32 -24.42
N TYR A 56 -23.04 18.35 -23.42
CA TYR A 56 -22.90 17.54 -22.19
C TYR A 56 -24.23 17.42 -21.45
N ASN A 57 -24.95 16.32 -21.67
CA ASN A 57 -26.15 16.03 -20.89
C ASN A 57 -25.73 15.53 -19.51
N TYR A 58 -25.76 16.40 -18.50
CA TYR A 58 -25.49 16.05 -17.09
C TYR A 58 -26.31 14.83 -16.63
N ARG A 59 -27.53 14.62 -17.17
CA ARG A 59 -28.31 13.40 -16.91
C ARG A 59 -27.66 12.16 -17.51
N ALA A 60 -27.04 12.25 -18.69
CA ALA A 60 -26.32 11.13 -19.29
C ALA A 60 -25.08 10.74 -18.46
N HIS A 61 -24.36 11.73 -17.91
CA HIS A 61 -23.25 11.47 -16.98
C HIS A 61 -23.75 10.81 -15.69
N LEU A 62 -24.77 11.36 -15.03
CA LEU A 62 -25.36 10.75 -13.82
C LEU A 62 -25.87 9.33 -14.09
N THR A 63 -26.50 9.10 -15.26
CA THR A 63 -26.95 7.77 -15.67
C THR A 63 -25.76 6.84 -15.86
N ALA A 64 -24.69 7.28 -16.52
CA ALA A 64 -23.47 6.49 -16.70
C ALA A 64 -22.81 6.16 -15.35
N SER A 65 -22.71 7.13 -14.42
CA SER A 65 -22.21 6.91 -13.06
C SER A 65 -23.08 5.95 -12.27
N ALA A 66 -24.41 6.07 -12.34
CA ALA A 66 -25.34 5.15 -11.69
C ALA A 66 -25.20 3.72 -12.26
N MET A 67 -25.08 3.58 -13.57
CA MET A 67 -24.81 2.29 -14.21
C MET A 67 -23.46 1.71 -13.81
N GLN A 68 -22.43 2.54 -13.66
CA GLN A 68 -21.13 2.11 -13.17
C GLN A 68 -21.22 1.60 -11.73
N MET A 69 -21.93 2.30 -10.84
CA MET A 69 -22.13 1.88 -9.46
C MET A 69 -22.96 0.59 -9.35
N GLN A 70 -24.00 0.44 -10.17
CA GLN A 70 -24.75 -0.81 -10.26
C GLN A 70 -23.88 -1.97 -10.74
N SER A 71 -23.04 -1.73 -11.75
CA SER A 71 -22.12 -2.75 -12.27
C SER A 71 -21.06 -3.14 -11.22
N MET A 72 -20.52 -2.17 -10.47
CA MET A 72 -19.64 -2.45 -9.33
C MET A 72 -20.34 -3.25 -8.23
N ARG A 73 -21.61 -2.95 -7.93
CA ARG A 73 -22.41 -3.72 -6.98
C ARG A 73 -22.68 -5.14 -7.47
N ALA A 74 -23.01 -5.31 -8.75
CA ALA A 74 -23.18 -6.63 -9.36
C ALA A 74 -21.88 -7.44 -9.34
N ASP A 75 -20.74 -6.81 -9.61
CA ASP A 75 -19.41 -7.42 -9.48
C ASP A 75 -19.14 -7.84 -8.02
N GLN A 76 -19.51 -7.02 -7.03
CA GLN A 76 -19.39 -7.35 -5.61
C GLN A 76 -20.31 -8.50 -5.19
N GLU A 77 -21.57 -8.49 -5.61
CA GLU A 77 -22.53 -9.56 -5.36
C GLU A 77 -22.08 -10.87 -6.03
N PHE A 78 -21.51 -10.79 -7.24
CA PHE A 78 -20.93 -11.94 -7.92
C PHE A 78 -19.72 -12.51 -7.16
N GLN A 79 -18.78 -11.67 -6.74
CA GLN A 79 -17.64 -12.09 -5.92
C GLN A 79 -18.09 -12.70 -4.59
N ALA A 80 -19.14 -12.15 -3.97
CA ALA A 80 -19.74 -12.72 -2.75
C ALA A 80 -20.36 -14.09 -3.01
N ALA A 81 -21.10 -14.27 -4.10
CA ALA A 81 -21.71 -15.55 -4.46
C ALA A 81 -20.66 -16.61 -4.84
N GLU A 82 -19.63 -16.24 -5.62
CA GLU A 82 -18.51 -17.13 -5.93
C GLU A 82 -17.76 -17.54 -4.66
N PHE A 83 -17.61 -16.61 -3.72
CA PHE A 83 -17.04 -16.89 -2.41
C PHE A 83 -17.89 -17.86 -1.59
N GLU A 84 -19.21 -17.64 -1.50
CA GLU A 84 -20.13 -18.54 -0.79
C GLU A 84 -20.13 -19.96 -1.38
N ASN A 85 -20.08 -20.08 -2.71
CA ASN A 85 -20.00 -21.37 -3.38
C ASN A 85 -18.66 -22.08 -3.08
N ASN A 86 -17.55 -21.34 -3.17
CA ASN A 86 -16.24 -21.86 -2.77
C ASN A 86 -16.19 -22.23 -1.28
N GLU A 87 -16.90 -21.51 -0.41
CA GLU A 87 -17.02 -21.82 1.01
C GLU A 87 -17.83 -23.10 1.24
N ALA A 88 -18.95 -23.27 0.55
CA ALA A 88 -19.77 -24.48 0.62
C ALA A 88 -18.95 -25.72 0.21
N GLN A 89 -18.24 -25.66 -0.92
CA GLN A 89 -17.37 -26.74 -1.39
C GLN A 89 -16.25 -27.05 -0.37
N ARG A 90 -15.67 -26.03 0.26
CA ARG A 90 -14.62 -26.22 1.27
C ARG A 90 -15.16 -26.82 2.56
N ARG A 91 -16.36 -26.44 3.00
CA ARG A 91 -17.01 -27.07 4.16
C ARG A 91 -17.30 -28.54 3.90
N GLU A 92 -17.74 -28.87 2.69
CA GLU A 92 -17.95 -30.25 2.26
C GLU A 92 -16.63 -31.05 2.26
N ASN A 93 -15.57 -30.50 1.66
CA ASN A 93 -14.24 -31.13 1.68
C ASN A 93 -13.70 -31.32 3.11
N GLN A 94 -13.89 -30.33 3.98
CA GLN A 94 -13.48 -30.41 5.38
C GLN A 94 -14.25 -31.49 6.15
N ALA A 95 -15.56 -31.59 5.93
CA ALA A 95 -16.39 -32.62 6.53
C ALA A 95 -15.98 -34.03 6.06
N ASP A 96 -15.63 -34.19 4.78
CA ASP A 96 -15.09 -35.46 4.24
C ASP A 96 -13.75 -35.82 4.90
N ILE A 97 -12.81 -34.88 5.00
CA ILE A 97 -11.51 -35.09 5.68
C ILE A 97 -11.71 -35.52 7.14
N ASP A 98 -12.53 -34.77 7.90
CA ASP A 98 -12.77 -35.07 9.30
C ASP A 98 -13.48 -36.42 9.48
N GLY A 99 -14.44 -36.76 8.60
CA GLY A 99 -15.11 -38.06 8.59
C GLY A 99 -14.16 -39.22 8.32
N ARG A 100 -13.23 -39.05 7.37
CA ARG A 100 -12.19 -40.04 7.06
C ARG A 100 -11.20 -40.22 8.19
N LEU A 101 -10.78 -39.13 8.84
CA LEU A 101 -9.90 -39.17 10.02
C LEU A 101 -10.51 -40.00 11.15
N VAL A 102 -11.77 -39.74 11.52
CA VAL A 102 -12.48 -40.49 12.56
C VAL A 102 -12.58 -41.97 12.21
N LYS A 103 -12.90 -42.29 10.94
CA LYS A 103 -12.98 -43.69 10.48
C LYS A 103 -11.61 -44.38 10.51
N ALA A 104 -10.55 -43.69 10.10
CA ALA A 104 -9.19 -44.23 10.12
C ALA A 104 -8.70 -44.49 11.56
N GLU A 105 -8.95 -43.58 12.49
CA GLU A 105 -8.68 -43.76 13.93
C GLU A 105 -9.40 -45.00 14.49
N TYR A 106 -10.68 -45.15 14.14
CA TYR A 106 -11.46 -46.33 14.54
C TYR A 106 -10.85 -47.62 13.99
N LEU A 107 -10.46 -47.66 12.71
CA LEU A 107 -9.83 -48.84 12.09
C LEU A 107 -8.48 -49.17 12.72
N MET A 108 -7.67 -48.14 13.03
CA MET A 108 -6.40 -48.31 13.72
C MET A 108 -6.57 -48.91 15.11
N SER A 109 -7.59 -48.50 15.87
CA SER A 109 -7.90 -49.08 17.19
C SER A 109 -8.26 -50.58 17.13
N ARG A 110 -8.61 -51.08 15.95
CA ARG A 110 -8.93 -52.49 15.68
C ARG A 110 -7.80 -53.25 14.99
N HIS A 111 -6.60 -52.67 14.90
CA HIS A 111 -5.44 -53.23 14.19
C HIS A 111 -5.67 -53.44 12.68
N ARG A 112 -6.55 -52.65 12.06
CA ARG A 112 -6.86 -52.71 10.61
C ARG A 112 -6.14 -51.59 9.84
N GLY A 113 -4.81 -51.60 9.90
CA GLY A 113 -3.96 -50.53 9.37
C GLY A 113 -4.11 -50.29 7.86
N ASP A 114 -4.21 -51.37 7.08
CA ASP A 114 -4.39 -51.30 5.63
C ASP A 114 -5.69 -50.58 5.23
N GLU A 115 -6.78 -50.85 5.95
CA GLU A 115 -8.07 -50.21 5.70
C GLU A 115 -8.11 -48.75 6.18
N ALA A 116 -7.38 -48.45 7.26
CA ALA A 116 -7.19 -47.08 7.71
C ALA A 116 -6.43 -46.28 6.65
N MET A 117 -5.42 -46.88 6.02
CA MET A 117 -4.67 -46.28 4.93
C MET A 117 -5.55 -46.03 3.71
N ASP A 118 -6.31 -47.04 3.26
CA ASP A 118 -7.24 -46.93 2.14
C ASP A 118 -8.33 -45.85 2.39
N THR A 119 -8.67 -45.61 3.66
CA THR A 119 -9.59 -44.53 4.06
C THR A 119 -8.96 -43.14 3.93
N LEU A 120 -7.67 -43.01 4.24
CA LEU A 120 -6.93 -41.74 4.25
C LEU A 120 -6.40 -41.32 2.89
N LEU A 121 -6.08 -42.27 2.00
CA LEU A 121 -5.47 -41.97 0.69
C LEU A 121 -6.26 -40.98 -0.17
N PRO A 122 -7.61 -41.00 -0.23
CA PRO A 122 -8.35 -39.99 -0.96
C PRO A 122 -8.18 -38.56 -0.44
N ILE A 123 -7.72 -38.36 0.80
CA ILE A 123 -7.43 -37.02 1.34
C ILE A 123 -6.32 -36.32 0.52
N TYR A 124 -5.49 -37.08 -0.20
CA TYR A 124 -4.46 -36.53 -1.07
C TYR A 124 -5.04 -35.60 -2.15
N GLN A 125 -6.27 -35.81 -2.59
CA GLN A 125 -6.92 -34.91 -3.56
C GLN A 125 -7.12 -33.47 -3.04
N TYR A 126 -6.97 -33.26 -1.73
CA TYR A 126 -7.08 -31.96 -1.07
C TYR A 126 -5.72 -31.34 -0.76
N LEU A 127 -4.61 -31.92 -1.24
CA LEU A 127 -3.28 -31.36 -1.06
C LEU A 127 -3.14 -30.00 -1.77
N PRO A 128 -2.43 -29.03 -1.18
CA PRO A 128 -2.19 -27.72 -1.78
C PRO A 128 -1.40 -27.75 -3.09
N ASP A 129 -0.69 -28.85 -3.36
CA ASP A 129 0.09 -29.04 -4.59
C ASP A 129 -0.77 -29.50 -5.79
N GLY A 130 -2.08 -29.72 -5.57
CA GLY A 130 -3.03 -30.09 -6.61
C GLY A 130 -2.94 -31.55 -7.05
N ASN A 131 -2.11 -32.37 -6.40
CA ASN A 131 -1.91 -33.76 -6.77
C ASN A 131 -3.08 -34.64 -6.31
N GLN A 132 -3.46 -35.62 -7.12
CA GLN A 132 -4.55 -36.55 -6.82
C GLN A 132 -4.05 -37.99 -6.72
N PHE A 133 -4.47 -38.71 -5.68
CA PHE A 133 -4.19 -40.14 -5.58
C PHE A 133 -4.98 -40.91 -6.64
N LYS A 134 -4.27 -41.62 -7.53
CA LYS A 134 -4.87 -42.43 -8.59
C LYS A 134 -4.93 -43.91 -8.22
N GLY A 135 -3.96 -44.40 -7.46
CA GLY A 135 -3.87 -45.81 -7.09
C GLY A 135 -2.48 -46.18 -6.61
N PHE A 136 -2.20 -47.47 -6.58
CA PHE A 136 -0.89 -48.03 -6.27
C PHE A 136 -0.22 -48.55 -7.54
N VAL A 137 1.11 -48.67 -7.52
CA VAL A 137 1.85 -49.31 -8.61
C VAL A 137 1.47 -50.78 -8.71
N THR A 138 1.33 -51.30 -9.92
CA THR A 138 1.12 -52.74 -10.18
C THR A 138 2.31 -53.31 -10.94
N ASP A 139 2.81 -54.48 -10.52
CA ASP A 139 3.85 -55.19 -11.27
C ASP A 139 3.32 -55.81 -12.58
N ASP A 140 4.22 -56.34 -13.40
CA ASP A 140 3.87 -56.98 -14.69
C ASP A 140 2.94 -58.21 -14.53
N ALA A 141 2.86 -58.78 -13.32
CA ALA A 141 1.98 -59.89 -12.99
C ALA A 141 0.61 -59.42 -12.45
N GLY A 142 0.39 -58.11 -12.33
CA GLY A 142 -0.84 -57.51 -11.81
C GLY A 142 -0.93 -57.48 -10.28
N ASN A 143 0.16 -57.77 -9.56
CA ASN A 143 0.20 -57.63 -8.11
C ASN A 143 0.35 -56.15 -7.74
N VAL A 144 -0.41 -55.72 -6.74
CA VAL A 144 -0.39 -54.33 -6.25
C VAL A 144 0.78 -54.13 -5.28
N ASP A 145 1.72 -53.25 -5.63
CA ASP A 145 2.78 -52.79 -4.74
C ASP A 145 2.29 -51.62 -3.89
N ARG A 146 1.85 -51.92 -2.66
CA ARG A 146 1.39 -50.92 -1.69
C ARG A 146 2.53 -50.03 -1.15
N SER A 147 3.80 -50.31 -1.44
CA SER A 147 4.91 -49.44 -1.04
C SER A 147 5.04 -48.19 -1.92
N GLN A 148 4.37 -48.17 -3.07
CA GLN A 148 4.42 -47.08 -4.03
C GLN A 148 3.01 -46.64 -4.47
N MET A 149 2.71 -45.35 -4.32
CA MET A 149 1.47 -44.73 -4.79
C MET A 149 1.70 -43.96 -6.10
N ILE A 150 0.69 -43.98 -6.95
CA ILE A 150 0.63 -43.19 -8.17
C ILE A 150 -0.17 -41.93 -7.88
N LEU A 151 0.47 -40.78 -8.05
CA LEU A 151 -0.15 -39.47 -7.99
C LEU A 151 -0.31 -38.93 -9.42
N VAL A 152 -1.39 -38.19 -9.63
CA VAL A 152 -1.66 -37.43 -10.85
C VAL A 152 -1.46 -35.96 -10.53
N GLY A 153 -0.64 -35.27 -11.32
CA GLY A 153 -0.38 -33.84 -11.19
C GLY A 153 -1.63 -32.98 -11.40
N GLU A 154 -1.51 -31.70 -11.06
CA GLU A 154 -2.59 -30.70 -11.24
C GLU A 154 -3.11 -30.61 -12.69
N ASP A 155 -2.28 -30.96 -13.68
CA ASP A 155 -2.67 -31.01 -15.10
C ASP A 155 -3.60 -32.18 -15.46
N GLY A 156 -3.84 -33.10 -14.52
CA GLY A 156 -4.65 -34.31 -14.69
C GLY A 156 -4.02 -35.36 -15.61
N LYS A 157 -2.76 -35.19 -16.02
CA LYS A 157 -2.11 -35.99 -17.07
C LYS A 157 -0.76 -36.55 -16.66
N THR A 158 0.00 -35.80 -15.88
CA THR A 158 1.34 -36.21 -15.47
C THR A 158 1.22 -37.17 -14.29
N GLU A 159 1.63 -38.41 -14.49
CA GLU A 159 1.69 -39.42 -13.43
C GLU A 159 3.10 -39.52 -12.90
N PHE A 160 3.22 -39.57 -11.58
CA PHE A 160 4.48 -39.83 -10.90
C PHE A 160 4.26 -40.72 -9.70
N THR A 161 5.31 -41.44 -9.32
CA THR A 161 5.29 -42.43 -8.26
C THR A 161 5.98 -41.87 -7.03
N GLU A 162 5.33 -42.01 -5.88
CA GLU A 162 5.88 -41.63 -4.58
C GLU A 162 5.83 -42.83 -3.62
N PRO A 163 6.76 -42.92 -2.65
CA PRO A 163 6.64 -43.87 -1.56
C PRO A 163 5.32 -43.67 -0.81
N THR A 164 4.58 -44.75 -0.60
CA THR A 164 3.35 -44.71 0.20
C THR A 164 3.71 -44.35 1.64
N PRO A 165 3.10 -43.31 2.25
CA PRO A 165 3.42 -42.95 3.62
C PRO A 165 2.96 -44.06 4.58
N THR A 166 3.56 -44.10 5.75
CA THR A 166 3.01 -44.91 6.85
C THR A 166 1.64 -44.36 7.28
N VAL A 167 0.81 -45.19 7.91
CA VAL A 167 -0.51 -44.74 8.42
C VAL A 167 -0.37 -43.56 9.39
N ALA A 168 0.69 -43.54 10.21
CA ALA A 168 0.97 -42.44 11.13
C ALA A 168 1.30 -41.13 10.40
N GLU A 169 2.07 -41.20 9.31
CA GLU A 169 2.36 -40.04 8.46
C GLU A 169 1.10 -39.55 7.74
N ALA A 170 0.31 -40.47 7.17
CA ALA A 170 -0.97 -40.14 6.53
C ALA A 170 -1.95 -39.47 7.49
N MET A 171 -2.07 -39.96 8.73
CA MET A 171 -2.87 -39.32 9.78
C MET A 171 -2.33 -37.93 10.14
N THR A 172 -1.01 -37.79 10.30
CA THR A 172 -0.38 -36.50 10.61
C THR A 172 -0.63 -35.47 9.51
N MET A 173 -0.54 -35.88 8.25
CA MET A 173 -0.87 -35.06 7.10
C MET A 173 -2.34 -34.65 7.11
N ALA A 174 -3.26 -35.59 7.25
CA ALA A 174 -4.69 -35.31 7.30
C ALA A 174 -5.09 -34.34 8.44
N VAL A 175 -4.50 -34.50 9.64
CA VAL A 175 -4.69 -33.56 10.76
C VAL A 175 -4.12 -32.17 10.45
N ARG A 176 -2.92 -32.10 9.85
CA ARG A 176 -2.34 -30.83 9.42
C ARG A 176 -3.21 -30.13 8.40
N PHE A 177 -3.82 -30.85 7.46
CA PHE A 177 -4.74 -30.24 6.51
C PHE A 177 -6.01 -29.74 7.19
N SER A 178 -6.64 -30.54 8.05
CA SER A 178 -7.81 -30.11 8.83
C SER A 178 -7.56 -28.81 9.64
N LYS A 179 -6.32 -28.60 10.11
CA LYS A 179 -5.92 -27.39 10.85
C LYS A 179 -5.43 -26.23 9.97
N ALA A 180 -4.57 -26.48 8.99
CA ALA A 180 -4.00 -25.46 8.11
C ALA A 180 -5.06 -24.82 7.20
N TYR A 181 -6.08 -25.60 6.80
CA TYR A 181 -7.27 -25.07 6.11
C TYR A 181 -8.06 -24.08 7.00
N LYS A 182 -8.12 -24.31 8.32
CA LYS A 182 -8.77 -23.39 9.28
C LYS A 182 -7.98 -22.08 9.49
N ASP A 183 -6.67 -22.17 9.67
CA ASP A 183 -5.84 -21.01 10.08
C ASP A 183 -5.49 -20.03 8.93
N THR A 184 -5.20 -20.54 7.72
CA THR A 184 -4.83 -19.70 6.57
C THR A 184 -6.00 -18.86 6.06
N TYR A 185 -7.21 -19.35 6.28
CA TYR A 185 -8.47 -18.81 5.78
C TYR A 185 -9.00 -17.63 6.61
N HIS A 186 -8.98 -17.71 7.94
CA HIS A 186 -9.40 -16.58 8.79
C HIS A 186 -8.54 -15.33 8.54
N LYS A 187 -7.25 -15.52 8.25
CA LYS A 187 -6.30 -14.45 7.96
C LYS A 187 -6.49 -13.82 6.58
N SER A 188 -6.87 -14.59 5.55
CA SER A 188 -7.12 -14.05 4.21
C SER A 188 -8.46 -13.31 4.13
N LYS A 189 -9.50 -13.84 4.80
CA LYS A 189 -10.82 -13.20 4.94
C LYS A 189 -10.71 -11.82 5.59
N GLN A 190 -10.01 -11.73 6.72
CA GLN A 190 -9.84 -10.46 7.44
C GLN A 190 -9.07 -9.43 6.60
N ARG A 191 -8.00 -9.84 5.91
CA ARG A 191 -7.19 -8.93 5.10
C ARG A 191 -7.90 -8.43 3.85
N ALA A 192 -8.65 -9.29 3.16
CA ALA A 192 -9.37 -8.90 1.94
C ALA A 192 -10.56 -7.99 2.24
N SER A 193 -11.34 -8.30 3.29
CA SER A 193 -12.46 -7.44 3.71
C SER A 193 -11.97 -6.10 4.24
N GLU A 194 -10.90 -6.06 5.04
CA GLU A 194 -10.34 -4.81 5.56
C GLU A 194 -9.75 -3.93 4.44
N THR A 195 -9.12 -4.54 3.43
CA THR A 195 -8.51 -3.80 2.31
C THR A 195 -9.59 -3.26 1.36
N ASN A 196 -10.59 -4.06 1.02
CA ASN A 196 -11.68 -3.63 0.13
C ASN A 196 -12.57 -2.58 0.80
N LEU A 197 -12.85 -2.74 2.09
CA LEU A 197 -13.62 -1.75 2.86
C LEU A 197 -12.84 -0.43 3.00
N LYS A 198 -11.53 -0.47 3.32
CA LYS A 198 -10.70 0.74 3.37
C LYS A 198 -10.60 1.46 2.02
N ASN A 199 -10.44 0.72 0.93
CA ASN A 199 -10.34 1.31 -0.41
C ASN A 199 -11.66 1.89 -0.88
N ALA A 200 -12.80 1.24 -0.59
CA ALA A 200 -14.11 1.76 -0.92
C ALA A 200 -14.46 3.02 -0.12
N LEU A 201 -14.17 3.03 1.19
CA LEU A 201 -14.43 4.17 2.07
C LEU A 201 -13.53 5.37 1.76
N ASN A 202 -12.24 5.17 1.51
CA ASN A 202 -11.29 6.27 1.25
C ASN A 202 -11.61 7.06 -0.03
N HIS A 203 -12.36 6.48 -0.99
CA HIS A 203 -12.74 7.17 -2.23
C HIS A 203 -14.09 7.88 -2.15
N GLN A 204 -14.80 7.81 -1.02
CA GLN A 204 -16.14 8.38 -0.87
C GLN A 204 -16.27 9.40 0.27
N ILE A 205 -15.16 9.84 0.89
CA ILE A 205 -15.20 10.89 1.91
C ILE A 205 -15.19 12.26 1.21
N TRP A 206 -16.31 12.96 1.34
CA TRP A 206 -16.50 14.33 0.90
C TRP A 206 -16.47 15.23 2.12
N THR A 207 -16.04 16.47 1.93
CA THR A 207 -15.93 17.42 3.03
C THR A 207 -16.67 18.71 2.69
N THR A 208 -17.07 19.43 3.72
CA THR A 208 -17.53 20.82 3.66
C THR A 208 -16.35 21.78 3.77
N GLU A 209 -16.61 23.10 3.64
CA GLU A 209 -15.60 24.13 3.88
C GLU A 209 -15.10 24.13 5.33
N ASP A 210 -15.96 23.78 6.30
CA ASP A 210 -15.61 23.67 7.72
C ASP A 210 -14.95 22.33 8.12
N GLY A 211 -14.75 21.42 7.15
CA GLY A 211 -14.06 20.15 7.36
C GLY A 211 -14.95 19.01 7.87
N THR A 212 -16.27 19.17 7.90
CA THR A 212 -17.22 18.10 8.19
C THR A 212 -17.16 17.03 7.10
N GLU A 213 -16.83 15.80 7.50
CA GLU A 213 -16.75 14.63 6.60
C GLU A 213 -18.13 13.99 6.39
N ALA A 214 -18.41 13.56 5.16
CA ALA A 214 -19.58 12.76 4.81
C ALA A 214 -19.24 11.72 3.74
N ILE A 215 -19.98 10.61 3.75
CA ILE A 215 -19.94 9.58 2.71
C ILE A 215 -21.07 9.81 1.72
N TYR A 216 -20.74 9.89 0.43
CA TYR A 216 -21.76 9.90 -0.63
C TYR A 216 -22.34 8.51 -0.83
N VAL A 217 -23.63 8.36 -0.60
CA VAL A 217 -24.37 7.12 -0.82
C VAL A 217 -25.52 7.41 -1.78
N PRO A 218 -25.33 7.18 -3.09
CA PRO A 218 -26.41 7.28 -4.05
C PRO A 218 -27.33 6.07 -3.87
N PHE A 219 -28.62 6.33 -3.68
CA PHE A 219 -29.64 5.29 -3.55
C PHE A 219 -30.65 5.41 -4.69
N VAL A 220 -31.09 4.28 -5.24
CA VAL A 220 -32.13 4.25 -6.28
C VAL A 220 -33.46 3.90 -5.63
N ASP A 221 -34.36 4.86 -5.59
CA ASP A 221 -35.74 4.72 -5.11
C ASP A 221 -36.68 4.35 -6.27
N VAL A 222 -37.79 3.69 -5.98
CA VAL A 222 -38.84 3.42 -6.98
C VAL A 222 -39.98 4.38 -6.72
N GLY A 223 -40.15 5.36 -7.62
CA GLY A 223 -41.22 6.33 -7.57
C GLY A 223 -42.61 5.68 -7.65
N LYS A 224 -43.65 6.43 -7.28
CA LYS A 224 -45.03 5.94 -7.26
C LYS A 224 -45.55 5.44 -8.62
N THR A 225 -44.92 5.86 -9.71
CA THR A 225 -45.21 5.47 -11.09
C THR A 225 -44.46 4.22 -11.54
N GLY A 226 -43.56 3.67 -10.71
CA GLY A 226 -42.65 2.58 -11.05
C GLY A 226 -41.31 3.03 -11.64
N ASP A 227 -41.09 4.34 -11.81
CA ASP A 227 -39.84 4.89 -12.33
C ASP A 227 -38.73 4.86 -11.28
N TYR A 228 -37.50 4.55 -11.68
CA TYR A 228 -36.33 4.60 -10.80
C TYR A 228 -35.83 6.04 -10.63
N ILE A 229 -35.75 6.52 -9.39
CA ILE A 229 -35.30 7.86 -9.01
C ILE A 229 -33.97 7.72 -8.26
N LEU A 230 -32.89 8.27 -8.81
CA LEU A 230 -31.63 8.38 -8.09
C LEU A 230 -31.75 9.50 -7.03
N ARG A 231 -31.56 9.13 -5.76
CA ARG A 231 -31.51 10.06 -4.63
C ARG A 231 -30.09 10.13 -4.11
N GLU A 232 -29.62 11.35 -3.90
CA GLU A 232 -28.32 11.64 -3.32
C GLU A 232 -28.44 11.70 -1.81
N THR A 233 -27.62 10.92 -1.10
CA THR A 233 -27.62 10.89 0.37
C THR A 233 -26.20 11.01 0.88
N TRP A 234 -26.02 11.87 1.88
CA TRP A 234 -24.76 12.11 2.57
C TRP A 234 -24.89 11.58 3.99
N LYS A 235 -24.04 10.62 4.37
CA LYS A 235 -24.07 10.00 5.70
C LYS A 235 -22.80 10.33 6.47
N ASP A 236 -22.92 10.55 7.78
CA ASP A 236 -21.79 10.70 8.68
C ASP A 236 -20.95 9.40 8.69
N PRO A 237 -19.64 9.45 8.44
CA PRO A 237 -18.80 8.26 8.34
C PRO A 237 -18.66 7.48 9.67
N LYS A 238 -18.85 8.13 10.81
CA LYS A 238 -18.71 7.53 12.15
C LYS A 238 -20.03 6.96 12.65
N THR A 239 -21.13 7.66 12.41
CA THR A 239 -22.44 7.30 12.97
C THR A 239 -23.39 6.67 11.97
N GLY A 240 -23.14 6.81 10.67
CA GLY A 240 -24.04 6.37 9.60
C GLY A 240 -25.29 7.25 9.45
N LYS A 241 -25.45 8.28 10.27
CA LYS A 241 -26.62 9.17 10.26
C LYS A 241 -26.67 10.00 8.98
N THR A 242 -27.86 10.14 8.40
CA THR A 242 -28.08 11.03 7.25
C THR A 242 -27.84 12.49 7.64
N LEU A 243 -26.87 13.13 6.99
CA LEU A 243 -26.52 14.54 7.16
C LEU A 243 -27.26 15.42 6.15
N LYS A 244 -27.52 14.91 4.95
CA LYS A 244 -28.25 15.60 3.87
C LYS A 244 -28.77 14.58 2.86
N GLY A 245 -29.96 14.78 2.31
CA GLY A 245 -30.53 13.89 1.29
C GLY A 245 -31.62 12.97 1.83
N PHE A 246 -31.84 11.83 1.19
CA PHE A 246 -32.95 10.93 1.56
C PHE A 246 -32.54 9.97 2.68
N ASP A 247 -33.25 10.06 3.80
CA ASP A 247 -33.04 9.16 4.92
C ASP A 247 -33.92 7.92 4.78
N GLU A 248 -33.27 6.76 4.60
CA GLU A 248 -33.91 5.47 4.33
C GLU A 248 -34.73 4.95 5.53
N GLU A 249 -34.29 5.24 6.76
CA GLU A 249 -34.96 4.76 7.97
C GLU A 249 -36.27 5.50 8.20
N THR A 250 -36.28 6.80 7.91
CA THR A 250 -37.43 7.67 8.15
C THR A 250 -38.30 7.91 6.92
N GLY A 251 -37.78 7.62 5.71
CA GLY A 251 -38.42 7.90 4.44
C GLY A 251 -38.57 9.39 4.13
N LYS A 252 -37.77 10.27 4.78
CA LYS A 252 -37.86 11.73 4.66
C LYS A 252 -36.59 12.32 4.05
N ILE A 253 -36.73 13.49 3.43
CA ILE A 253 -35.58 14.29 3.00
C ILE A 253 -35.07 15.07 4.21
N VAL A 254 -33.78 14.89 4.50
CA VAL A 254 -33.02 15.68 5.47
C VAL A 254 -32.39 16.84 4.70
N GLU A 255 -32.85 18.05 4.98
CA GLU A 255 -32.18 19.27 4.50
C GLU A 255 -30.94 19.51 5.38
N GLY A 256 -29.76 19.42 4.77
CA GLY A 256 -28.50 19.76 5.42
C GLY A 256 -28.04 21.16 4.98
N GLU A 257 -27.54 21.96 5.93
CA GLU A 257 -26.95 23.29 5.68
C GLU A 257 -25.62 23.21 4.91
N HIS A 258 -25.06 22.01 4.82
CA HIS A 258 -23.72 21.76 4.34
C HIS A 258 -23.67 21.43 2.85
N ASP A 259 -22.72 22.03 2.15
CA ASP A 259 -22.44 21.74 0.74
C ASP A 259 -21.22 20.82 0.61
N PHE A 260 -21.47 19.52 0.64
CA PHE A 260 -20.41 18.51 0.55
C PHE A 260 -19.78 18.54 -0.84
N ARG A 261 -18.44 18.59 -0.87
CA ARG A 261 -17.63 18.62 -2.10
C ARG A 261 -16.47 17.65 -1.97
N PRO A 262 -15.95 17.10 -3.09
CA PRO A 262 -14.84 16.17 -3.03
C PRO A 262 -13.57 16.94 -2.63
N PRO A 263 -12.57 16.31 -1.98
CA PRO A 263 -11.35 17.00 -1.54
C PRO A 263 -10.61 17.78 -2.63
N ALA A 264 -10.67 17.31 -3.88
CA ALA A 264 -10.07 17.99 -5.03
C ALA A 264 -10.69 19.37 -5.31
N TYR A 265 -11.99 19.56 -5.05
CA TYR A 265 -12.67 20.85 -5.19
C TYR A 265 -12.09 21.89 -4.22
N TRP A 266 -11.94 21.51 -2.96
CA TRP A 266 -11.39 22.40 -1.94
C TRP A 266 -9.94 22.76 -2.22
N LYS A 267 -9.15 21.82 -2.74
CA LYS A 267 -7.79 22.11 -3.20
C LYS A 267 -7.78 23.15 -4.32
N GLN A 268 -8.62 23.01 -5.33
CA GLN A 268 -8.73 23.98 -6.42
C GLN A 268 -9.15 25.37 -5.92
N GLU A 269 -10.04 25.42 -4.92
CA GLU A 269 -10.51 26.69 -4.37
C GLU A 269 -9.47 27.35 -3.44
N ALA A 270 -8.70 26.54 -2.71
CA ALA A 270 -7.52 27.01 -1.99
C ALA A 270 -6.43 27.54 -2.94
N ASP A 271 -6.18 26.83 -4.06
CA ASP A 271 -5.22 27.24 -5.08
C ASP A 271 -5.63 28.56 -5.76
N LYS A 272 -6.93 28.76 -6.04
CA LYS A 272 -7.46 30.04 -6.55
C LYS A 272 -7.30 31.17 -5.54
N LYS A 273 -7.72 30.95 -4.28
CA LYS A 273 -7.53 31.94 -3.19
C LYS A 273 -6.05 32.31 -3.06
N GLY A 274 -5.16 31.32 -3.10
CA GLY A 274 -3.71 31.52 -3.04
C GLY A 274 -3.13 32.23 -4.27
N ALA A 275 -3.67 32.00 -5.47
CA ALA A 275 -3.29 32.71 -6.68
C ALA A 275 -3.73 34.18 -6.65
N GLU A 276 -4.91 34.48 -6.10
CA GLU A 276 -5.39 35.85 -5.86
C GLU A 276 -4.51 36.58 -4.84
N THR A 277 -4.22 35.95 -3.70
CA THR A 277 -3.29 36.53 -2.72
C THR A 277 -1.87 36.68 -3.29
N GLY A 278 -1.47 35.78 -4.19
CA GLY A 278 -0.21 35.84 -4.91
C GLY A 278 -0.13 37.04 -5.84
N ARG A 279 -1.20 37.35 -6.58
CA ARG A 279 -1.30 38.54 -7.43
C ARG A 279 -1.23 39.82 -6.61
N GLU A 280 -1.99 39.92 -5.51
CA GLU A 280 -1.95 41.07 -4.60
C GLU A 280 -0.55 41.28 -4.00
N ASN A 281 0.13 40.19 -3.62
CA ASN A 281 1.51 40.27 -3.11
C ASN A 281 2.54 40.62 -4.18
N ILE A 282 2.34 40.19 -5.43
CA ILE A 282 3.21 40.57 -6.56
C ILE A 282 3.01 42.06 -6.88
N GLU A 283 1.78 42.56 -6.87
CA GLU A 283 1.51 43.99 -7.04
C GLU A 283 2.14 44.82 -5.92
N ALA A 284 1.96 44.42 -4.65
CA ALA A 284 2.60 45.06 -3.51
C ALA A 284 4.14 45.00 -3.57
N ARG A 285 4.72 43.87 -4.00
CA ARG A 285 6.18 43.75 -4.20
C ARG A 285 6.66 44.56 -5.39
N THR A 286 5.90 44.68 -6.46
CA THR A 286 6.28 45.49 -7.62
C THR A 286 6.36 46.96 -7.22
N GLU A 287 5.43 47.42 -6.38
CA GLU A 287 5.42 48.77 -5.83
C GLU A 287 6.57 49.00 -4.83
N ALA A 288 6.81 48.04 -3.93
CA ALA A 288 7.95 48.09 -3.01
C ALA A 288 9.30 48.01 -3.74
N THR A 289 9.40 47.24 -4.82
CA THR A 289 10.62 47.11 -5.62
C THR A 289 10.91 48.40 -6.38
N LYS A 290 9.90 49.14 -6.88
CA LYS A 290 10.11 50.48 -7.44
C LYS A 290 10.75 51.43 -6.41
N GLN A 291 10.27 51.43 -5.17
CA GLN A 291 10.87 52.22 -4.07
C GLN A 291 12.28 51.74 -3.69
N ASP A 292 12.51 50.43 -3.63
CA ASP A 292 13.78 49.85 -3.23
C ASP A 292 14.87 49.98 -4.31
N THR A 293 14.49 50.06 -5.59
CA THR A 293 15.40 50.34 -6.72
C THR A 293 15.89 51.79 -6.70
N GLU A 294 15.09 52.71 -6.15
CA GLU A 294 15.48 54.10 -5.90
C GLU A 294 16.49 54.20 -4.75
N ILE A 295 16.33 53.39 -3.70
CA ILE A 295 17.21 53.35 -2.52
C ILE A 295 18.53 52.60 -2.77
N LYS A 296 18.54 51.57 -3.64
CA LYS A 296 19.73 50.74 -3.91
C LYS A 296 20.76 51.39 -4.84
N LYS A 297 20.41 52.48 -5.55
CA LYS A 297 21.38 53.26 -6.33
C LYS A 297 22.53 53.83 -5.48
N ASP A 298 22.31 54.00 -4.18
CA ASP A 298 23.27 54.63 -3.25
C ASP A 298 24.07 53.65 -2.38
N LYS A 299 23.74 52.34 -2.35
CA LYS A 299 24.35 51.36 -1.40
C LYS A 299 25.15 50.21 -2.03
N ALA A 300 25.16 50.11 -3.37
CA ALA A 300 25.84 49.03 -4.11
C ALA A 300 27.35 48.82 -3.82
N PRO A 301 28.17 49.80 -3.37
CA PRO A 301 29.58 49.55 -3.07
C PRO A 301 29.84 48.75 -1.79
N LEU A 302 28.97 48.84 -0.77
CA LEU A 302 29.22 48.27 0.57
C LEU A 302 28.88 46.77 0.69
N GLU A 303 27.94 46.26 -0.11
CA GLU A 303 27.53 44.85 -0.03
C GLU A 303 28.50 43.89 -0.75
N ARG A 304 29.24 44.38 -1.75
CA ARG A 304 30.29 43.59 -2.45
C ARG A 304 31.52 43.32 -1.57
N GLU A 305 31.79 44.15 -0.57
CA GLU A 305 32.90 43.94 0.38
C GLU A 305 32.54 42.90 1.46
N ASN A 306 31.31 42.93 1.97
CA ASN A 306 30.84 41.97 2.98
C ASN A 306 30.69 40.55 2.43
N LEU A 307 30.30 40.39 1.17
CA LEU A 307 30.19 39.06 0.55
C LEU A 307 31.56 38.41 0.35
N LYS A 308 32.60 39.19 0.01
CA LYS A 308 33.99 38.70 -0.08
C LYS A 308 34.55 38.30 1.29
N ALA A 309 34.18 39.01 2.36
CA ALA A 309 34.59 38.67 3.71
C ALA A 309 33.96 37.35 4.23
N GLN A 310 32.70 37.08 3.88
CA GLN A 310 32.01 35.84 4.28
C GLN A 310 32.52 34.60 3.54
N THR A 311 32.80 34.70 2.24
CA THR A 311 33.36 33.60 1.44
C THR A 311 34.78 33.23 1.89
N ASN A 312 35.58 34.22 2.30
CA ASN A 312 36.92 34.00 2.86
C ASN A 312 36.89 33.37 4.26
N LEU A 313 35.83 33.57 5.04
CA LEU A 313 35.64 32.95 6.36
C LEU A 313 35.17 31.49 6.26
N ALA A 314 34.38 31.16 5.23
CA ALA A 314 33.92 29.79 4.95
C ALA A 314 35.06 28.87 4.48
N ASN A 315 35.94 29.36 3.59
CA ASN A 315 37.08 28.59 3.10
C ASN A 315 38.13 28.34 4.19
N LYS A 316 38.35 29.30 5.11
CA LYS A 316 39.24 29.12 6.28
C LYS A 316 38.77 28.06 7.29
N ARG A 317 37.47 27.72 7.31
CA ARG A 317 36.91 26.70 8.21
C ARG A 317 37.00 25.28 7.62
N ALA A 318 37.10 25.15 6.31
CA ALA A 318 37.27 23.86 5.64
C ALA A 318 38.71 23.32 5.79
N ASP A 319 39.72 24.20 5.80
CA ASP A 319 41.13 23.82 5.91
C ASP A 319 41.57 23.43 7.35
N ALA A 320 40.78 23.75 8.37
CA ALA A 320 41.10 23.47 9.78
C ALA A 320 40.57 22.10 10.29
N ALA A 321 39.81 21.37 9.48
CA ALA A 321 39.19 20.08 9.86
C ALA A 321 40.03 18.86 9.44
N GLY A 322 41.35 19.04 9.27
CA GLY A 322 42.28 17.98 8.97
C GLY A 322 42.77 17.26 10.23
N SER A 323 42.36 16.00 10.36
CA SER A 323 43.16 14.89 10.90
C SER A 323 43.25 14.67 12.42
N THR A 324 42.78 13.48 12.80
CA THR A 324 43.04 12.63 13.98
C THR A 324 42.29 12.84 15.32
N SER A 325 41.69 11.71 15.77
CA SER A 325 41.07 11.37 17.07
C SER A 325 39.54 11.59 17.23
N GLY A 326 38.75 11.04 16.30
CA GLY A 326 37.29 11.23 16.23
C GLY A 326 36.44 10.67 17.38
N THR A 327 36.83 9.61 18.11
CA THR A 327 35.85 8.90 18.95
C THR A 327 35.34 9.69 20.17
N LYS A 328 36.24 10.32 20.96
CA LYS A 328 35.81 11.01 22.20
C LYS A 328 35.11 12.35 21.97
N ALA A 329 35.52 13.09 20.94
CA ALA A 329 34.90 14.38 20.61
C ALA A 329 33.51 14.18 19.99
N GLU A 330 33.36 13.18 19.11
CA GLU A 330 32.08 12.80 18.53
C GLU A 330 31.12 12.24 19.58
N GLU A 331 31.58 11.38 20.49
CA GLU A 331 30.77 10.89 21.61
C GLU A 331 30.27 12.03 22.51
N LYS A 332 31.14 13.01 22.81
CA LYS A 332 30.76 14.19 23.60
C LYS A 332 29.73 15.05 22.86
N GLN A 333 29.87 15.20 21.55
CA GLN A 333 28.93 15.95 20.71
C GLN A 333 27.58 15.24 20.58
N GLN A 334 27.56 13.92 20.37
CA GLN A 334 26.33 13.12 20.33
C GLN A 334 25.60 13.14 21.68
N LYS A 335 26.33 13.04 22.80
CA LYS A 335 25.74 13.14 24.14
C LYS A 335 25.10 14.51 24.37
N LYS A 336 25.73 15.59 23.88
CA LYS A 336 25.17 16.93 23.93
C LYS A 336 23.88 17.05 23.10
N PHE A 337 23.89 16.57 21.86
CA PHE A 337 22.69 16.62 21.02
C PHE A 337 21.52 15.83 21.60
N LYS A 338 21.78 14.66 22.22
CA LYS A 338 20.73 13.88 22.91
C LYS A 338 20.10 14.66 24.06
N ALA A 339 20.92 15.27 24.93
CA ALA A 339 20.43 16.08 26.04
C ALA A 339 19.63 17.30 25.57
N ASP A 340 20.10 17.96 24.49
CA ASP A 340 19.37 19.08 23.90
C ASP A 340 18.03 18.62 23.29
N LEU A 341 17.98 17.45 22.63
CA LEU A 341 16.74 16.94 22.04
C LEU A 341 15.72 16.53 23.10
N GLU A 342 16.16 15.90 24.19
CA GLU A 342 15.31 15.51 25.32
C GLU A 342 14.60 16.72 25.94
N LEU A 343 15.34 17.82 26.17
CA LEU A 343 14.78 19.08 26.67
C LEU A 343 13.81 19.73 25.67
N LEU A 344 14.12 19.67 24.37
CA LEU A 344 13.30 20.30 23.34
C LEU A 344 12.04 19.51 22.98
N LEU A 345 12.00 18.20 23.28
CA LEU A 345 10.83 17.35 23.07
C LEU A 345 9.82 17.40 24.23
N GLU A 346 10.21 17.87 25.42
CA GLU A 346 9.33 18.00 26.59
C GLU A 346 7.99 18.71 26.30
N PRO A 347 7.92 19.79 25.49
CA PRO A 347 6.64 20.43 25.13
C PRO A 347 5.69 19.57 24.27
N PHE A 348 6.19 18.48 23.68
CA PHE A 348 5.45 17.57 22.81
C PHE A 348 5.07 16.26 23.51
N THR A 349 5.94 15.74 24.37
CA THR A 349 5.69 14.52 25.16
C THR A 349 4.90 14.77 26.44
N GLY A 350 5.06 15.95 27.06
CA GLY A 350 4.65 16.18 28.46
C GLY A 350 5.48 15.38 29.48
N SER A 351 6.56 14.74 29.03
CA SER A 351 7.42 13.83 29.81
C SER A 351 8.88 14.04 29.43
N LYS A 352 9.80 13.89 30.39
CA LYS A 352 11.24 13.98 30.12
C LYS A 352 11.82 12.72 29.49
N ASN A 353 11.05 11.63 29.38
CA ASN A 353 11.56 10.32 28.96
C ASN A 353 11.54 10.11 27.44
N ALA A 354 12.09 11.05 26.67
CA ALA A 354 12.17 10.91 25.21
C ALA A 354 13.18 9.83 24.76
N TYR A 355 14.09 9.42 25.65
CA TYR A 355 15.12 8.42 25.39
C TYR A 355 15.13 7.32 26.47
N ASP A 356 15.45 6.09 26.07
CA ASP A 356 15.69 4.95 26.97
C ASP A 356 17.11 4.99 27.58
N MET A 357 17.40 4.06 28.50
CA MET A 357 18.72 3.97 29.16
C MET A 357 19.86 3.67 28.16
N GLU A 358 19.52 3.04 27.04
CA GLU A 358 20.41 2.72 25.93
C GLU A 358 20.60 3.91 24.96
N GLY A 359 19.89 5.03 25.21
CA GLY A 359 19.96 6.26 24.44
C GLY A 359 19.30 6.18 23.07
N ASN A 360 18.32 5.28 22.88
CA ASN A 360 17.41 5.26 21.74
C ASN A 360 16.13 6.05 22.06
N LEU A 361 15.47 6.59 21.04
CA LEU A 361 14.16 7.22 21.21
C LEU A 361 13.13 6.20 21.69
N THR A 362 12.44 6.51 22.78
CA THR A 362 11.25 5.78 23.23
C THR A 362 10.10 5.98 22.24
N ASP A 363 9.03 5.19 22.35
CA ASP A 363 7.86 5.39 21.48
C ASP A 363 7.18 6.75 21.72
N GLU A 364 7.22 7.24 22.97
CA GLU A 364 6.83 8.62 23.33
C GLU A 364 7.72 9.65 22.64
N GLY A 365 9.04 9.46 22.68
CA GLY A 365 10.00 10.33 22.01
C GLY A 365 9.82 10.36 20.48
N LYS A 366 9.54 9.21 19.86
CA LYS A 366 9.22 9.13 18.41
C LYS A 366 7.94 9.89 18.07
N THR A 367 6.90 9.71 18.89
CA THR A 367 5.62 10.40 18.71
C THR A 367 5.78 11.92 18.81
N ALA A 368 6.58 12.38 19.77
CA ALA A 368 6.88 13.79 19.94
C ALA A 368 7.74 14.36 18.81
N LEU A 369 8.72 13.60 18.31
CA LEU A 369 9.50 13.99 17.14
C LEU A 369 8.61 14.12 15.89
N ASP A 370 7.69 13.18 15.67
CA ASP A 370 6.73 13.25 14.56
C ASP A 370 5.79 14.47 14.68
N ALA A 371 5.31 14.76 15.89
CA ALA A 371 4.50 15.95 16.15
C ALA A 371 5.29 17.25 15.87
N ALA A 372 6.58 17.31 16.25
CA ALA A 372 7.45 18.44 15.94
C ALA A 372 7.67 18.59 14.43
N ILE A 373 7.92 17.49 13.71
CA ILE A 373 8.09 17.50 12.24
C ILE A 373 6.82 18.01 11.57
N LYS A 374 5.64 17.48 11.92
CA LYS A 374 4.35 17.93 11.39
C LYS A 374 4.12 19.42 11.61
N LEU A 375 4.45 19.92 12.81
CA LEU A 375 4.30 21.34 13.12
C LEU A 375 5.23 22.23 12.27
N VAL A 376 6.46 21.79 11.98
CA VAL A 376 7.37 22.49 11.06
C VAL A 376 6.87 22.46 9.63
N VAL A 377 6.29 21.34 9.17
CA VAL A 377 5.67 21.24 7.83
C VAL A 377 4.52 22.24 7.71
N LYS A 378 3.60 22.25 8.68
CA LYS A 378 2.48 23.19 8.75
C LYS A 378 2.95 24.65 8.68
N TYR A 379 3.96 25.01 9.48
CA TYR A 379 4.56 26.35 9.46
C TYR A 379 5.18 26.72 8.10
N ASN A 380 5.90 25.80 7.46
CA ASN A 380 6.51 26.05 6.15
C ASN A 380 5.48 26.17 5.02
N ALA A 381 4.35 25.46 5.14
CA ALA A 381 3.20 25.59 4.24
C ALA A 381 2.42 26.90 4.45
N LYS A 382 2.81 27.73 5.44
CA LYS A 382 2.11 28.95 5.87
C LYS A 382 0.66 28.71 6.31
N GLU A 383 0.35 27.50 6.78
CA GLU A 383 -0.95 27.20 7.37
C GLU A 383 -1.12 27.93 8.71
N GLU A 384 -2.37 28.23 9.07
CA GLU A 384 -2.66 28.92 10.32
C GLU A 384 -2.35 28.03 11.52
N LEU A 385 -1.47 28.52 12.40
CA LEU A 385 -1.12 27.86 13.65
C LEU A 385 -2.03 28.35 14.79
N ASP A 386 -2.56 27.42 15.58
CA ASP A 386 -3.32 27.75 16.78
C ASP A 386 -2.42 28.37 17.87
N GLY A 387 -3.03 28.86 18.95
CA GLY A 387 -2.29 29.53 20.04
C GLY A 387 -1.29 28.62 20.77
N ALA A 388 -1.52 27.31 20.82
CA ALA A 388 -0.61 26.34 21.42
C ALA A 388 0.53 25.98 20.45
N GLU A 389 0.22 25.77 19.18
CA GLU A 389 1.16 25.52 18.08
C GLU A 389 2.15 26.69 17.91
N LYS A 390 1.66 27.93 17.94
CA LYS A 390 2.50 29.14 17.91
C LYS A 390 3.52 29.19 19.04
N LYS A 391 3.20 28.65 20.22
CA LYS A 391 4.14 28.56 21.35
C LYS A 391 5.18 27.45 21.13
N LYS A 392 4.80 26.36 20.46
CA LYS A 392 5.65 25.17 20.24
C LYS A 392 6.55 25.27 19.01
N ILE A 393 6.22 26.08 18.00
CA ILE A 393 6.95 26.11 16.72
C ILE A 393 8.45 26.38 16.86
N LYS A 394 8.85 27.27 17.77
CA LYS A 394 10.27 27.56 18.05
C LYS A 394 11.03 26.33 18.56
N TYR A 395 10.36 25.48 19.34
CA TYR A 395 10.92 24.21 19.81
C TYR A 395 10.97 23.20 18.67
N ALA A 396 9.88 23.09 17.90
CA ALA A 396 9.78 22.19 16.75
C ALA A 396 10.93 22.40 15.74
N ILE A 397 11.20 23.64 15.36
CA ILE A 397 12.28 24.00 14.43
C ILE A 397 13.64 23.55 14.98
N LYS A 398 13.90 23.75 16.27
CA LYS A 398 15.15 23.32 16.91
C LYS A 398 15.26 21.80 17.02
N VAL A 399 14.18 21.10 17.35
CA VAL A 399 14.13 19.62 17.37
C VAL A 399 14.53 19.08 16.00
N VAL A 400 13.91 19.59 14.93
CA VAL A 400 14.19 19.14 13.56
C VAL A 400 15.64 19.44 13.15
N ASP A 401 16.17 20.63 13.48
CA ASP A 401 17.58 20.99 13.21
C ASP A 401 18.57 20.06 13.93
N ILE A 402 18.38 19.81 15.23
CA ILE A 402 19.26 18.92 16.01
C ILE A 402 19.14 17.48 15.54
N TYR A 403 17.92 17.00 15.28
CA TYR A 403 17.69 15.65 14.75
C TYR A 403 18.40 15.47 13.40
N ASN A 404 18.30 16.45 12.49
CA ASN A 404 19.00 16.42 11.22
C ASN A 404 20.52 16.40 11.41
N LYS A 405 21.08 17.22 12.32
CA LYS A 405 22.52 17.21 12.64
C LYS A 405 22.98 15.86 13.19
N MET A 406 22.24 15.28 14.14
CA MET A 406 22.51 13.94 14.66
C MET A 406 22.47 12.90 13.57
N SER A 407 21.45 12.94 12.72
CA SER A 407 21.27 12.01 11.62
C SER A 407 22.37 12.12 10.56
N ALA A 408 22.87 13.33 10.29
CA ALA A 408 23.98 13.56 9.38
C ALA A 408 25.29 12.98 9.96
N THR A 409 25.54 13.14 11.25
CA THR A 409 26.69 12.52 11.93
C THR A 409 26.61 10.99 11.91
N VAL A 410 25.42 10.41 12.12
CA VAL A 410 25.20 8.97 12.04
C VAL A 410 25.34 8.47 10.60
N ALA A 411 24.79 9.19 9.62
CA ALA A 411 24.92 8.87 8.20
C ALA A 411 26.38 8.93 7.73
N GLU A 412 27.18 9.89 8.22
CA GLU A 412 28.61 9.98 7.92
C GLU A 412 29.37 8.74 8.44
N LYS A 413 29.01 8.22 9.62
CA LYS A 413 29.58 6.99 10.17
C LYS A 413 29.28 5.74 9.31
N TYR A 414 28.10 5.68 8.69
CA TYR A 414 27.69 4.58 7.81
C TYR A 414 28.06 4.78 6.34
N LYS A 415 28.55 5.97 5.98
CA LYS A 415 28.92 6.35 4.61
C LYS A 415 30.03 5.48 4.03
N ASP A 416 30.86 4.90 4.90
CA ASP A 416 31.98 4.04 4.52
C ASP A 416 31.63 2.55 4.48
N GLU A 417 30.48 2.13 5.03
CA GLU A 417 30.19 0.69 5.23
C GLU A 417 29.54 0.02 3.99
N TYR A 418 28.64 0.71 3.28
CA TYR A 418 27.91 0.12 2.13
C TYR A 418 28.16 0.82 0.79
N GLY A 419 28.94 1.90 0.77
CA GLY A 419 29.24 2.68 -0.43
C GLY A 419 28.13 3.66 -0.84
N LYS A 420 28.19 4.12 -2.10
CA LYS A 420 27.27 5.12 -2.67
C LYS A 420 26.42 4.53 -3.81
N ARG A 421 25.24 5.10 -4.04
CA ARG A 421 24.41 4.90 -5.23
C ARG A 421 24.97 5.66 -6.44
N ALA A 422 24.40 5.46 -7.62
CA ALA A 422 24.90 6.13 -8.83
C ALA A 422 24.73 7.66 -8.75
N ASP A 423 23.72 8.14 -8.02
CA ASP A 423 23.49 9.56 -7.75
C ASP A 423 24.41 10.17 -6.66
N GLY A 424 25.31 9.36 -6.07
CA GLY A 424 26.24 9.77 -5.03
C GLY A 424 25.65 9.77 -3.61
N THR A 425 24.36 9.45 -3.43
CA THR A 425 23.76 9.28 -2.10
C THR A 425 24.28 8.00 -1.44
N PRO A 426 24.46 7.98 -0.09
CA PRO A 426 24.96 6.78 0.59
C PRO A 426 23.93 5.65 0.55
N LYS A 427 24.41 4.42 0.39
CA LYS A 427 23.57 3.22 0.49
C LYS A 427 23.16 2.99 1.94
N GLY A 428 21.93 2.52 2.14
CA GLY A 428 21.43 2.11 3.45
C GLY A 428 21.52 0.59 3.65
N LYS A 429 20.93 0.10 4.75
CA LYS A 429 20.71 -1.34 4.97
C LYS A 429 19.64 -1.95 4.07
N GLY A 430 18.92 -1.12 3.31
CA GLY A 430 17.79 -1.54 2.48
C GLY A 430 16.58 -2.00 3.28
N PHE A 431 15.47 -2.29 2.59
CA PHE A 431 14.20 -2.67 3.22
C PHE A 431 14.23 -4.05 3.88
N LEU A 432 15.10 -4.93 3.41
CA LEU A 432 15.20 -6.31 3.87
C LEU A 432 16.42 -6.53 4.79
N GLY A 433 17.19 -5.48 5.08
CA GLY A 433 18.46 -5.60 5.79
C GLY A 433 19.59 -6.17 4.93
N GLU A 434 20.67 -6.56 5.58
CA GLU A 434 21.80 -7.24 4.92
C GLU A 434 21.42 -8.68 4.58
N LEU A 435 21.37 -8.99 3.29
CA LEU A 435 21.09 -10.33 2.80
C LEU A 435 22.37 -10.96 2.26
N LYS A 436 22.69 -12.18 2.70
CA LYS A 436 23.86 -12.92 2.22
C LYS A 436 23.61 -13.36 0.78
N ARG A 437 24.54 -13.02 -0.13
CA ARG A 437 24.49 -13.45 -1.51
C ARG A 437 24.84 -14.94 -1.62
N THR A 438 24.11 -15.68 -2.44
CA THR A 438 24.36 -17.11 -2.70
C THR A 438 25.45 -17.31 -3.75
N ASP A 439 25.79 -16.27 -4.52
CA ASP A 439 26.88 -16.27 -5.51
C ASP A 439 28.29 -16.07 -4.93
N GLY A 440 28.42 -16.03 -3.60
CA GLY A 440 29.71 -15.90 -2.91
C GLY A 440 30.28 -14.47 -2.86
N ARG A 441 29.60 -13.45 -3.42
CA ARG A 441 30.09 -12.04 -3.42
C ARG A 441 29.78 -11.26 -2.14
N GLY A 442 29.57 -11.94 -1.01
CA GLY A 442 29.34 -11.31 0.29
C GLY A 442 27.87 -11.02 0.59
N PHE A 443 27.54 -9.77 0.94
CA PHE A 443 26.19 -9.34 1.32
C PHE A 443 25.65 -8.28 0.36
N SER A 444 24.33 -8.16 0.27
CA SER A 444 23.64 -7.09 -0.45
C SER A 444 22.59 -6.48 0.46
N THR A 445 22.68 -5.16 0.65
CA THR A 445 21.66 -4.36 1.33
C THR A 445 20.64 -3.81 0.33
N GLU A 446 21.09 -3.45 -0.86
CA GLU A 446 20.25 -2.96 -1.95
C GLU A 446 20.87 -3.27 -3.32
N ILE A 447 20.01 -3.49 -4.31
CA ILE A 447 20.35 -3.59 -5.74
C ILE A 447 19.45 -2.55 -6.43
N SER A 448 20.04 -1.58 -7.13
CA SER A 448 19.29 -0.48 -7.74
C SER A 448 19.03 -0.72 -9.22
N ILE A 449 17.88 -0.27 -9.72
CA ILE A 449 17.60 -0.15 -11.15
C ILE A 449 17.07 1.26 -11.46
N GLY A 450 17.38 1.77 -12.65
CA GLY A 450 16.74 2.97 -13.18
C GLY A 450 15.39 2.63 -13.81
N VAL A 451 14.34 3.35 -13.43
CA VAL A 451 13.00 3.24 -14.05
C VAL A 451 12.44 4.62 -14.35
N ASN A 452 11.57 4.72 -15.36
CA ASN A 452 10.85 5.95 -15.63
C ASN A 452 9.60 6.03 -14.74
N ILE A 453 9.56 7.00 -13.82
CA ILE A 453 8.40 7.34 -13.01
C ILE A 453 8.03 8.78 -13.36
N ASP A 454 6.82 8.97 -13.90
CA ASP A 454 6.24 10.27 -14.25
C ASP A 454 7.13 11.12 -15.19
N GLY A 455 7.75 10.47 -16.18
CA GLY A 455 8.60 11.11 -17.18
C GLY A 455 10.03 11.35 -16.71
N LYS A 456 10.39 10.95 -15.48
CA LYS A 456 11.71 11.12 -14.89
C LYS A 456 12.38 9.78 -14.62
N GLU A 457 13.61 9.62 -15.10
CA GLU A 457 14.45 8.49 -14.71
C GLU A 457 14.76 8.58 -13.21
N THR A 458 14.37 7.53 -12.48
CA THR A 458 14.43 7.45 -11.03
C THR A 458 15.06 6.12 -10.64
N GLU A 459 16.13 6.15 -9.85
CA GLU A 459 16.68 4.93 -9.25
C GLU A 459 15.76 4.40 -8.15
N ILE A 460 15.53 3.08 -8.14
CA ILE A 460 14.71 2.39 -7.15
C ILE A 460 15.41 1.11 -6.68
N PRO A 461 15.20 0.67 -5.43
CA PRO A 461 15.73 -0.61 -4.95
C PRO A 461 14.86 -1.76 -5.48
N THR A 462 15.49 -2.85 -5.90
CA THR A 462 14.79 -4.09 -6.29
C THR A 462 14.52 -5.01 -5.10
N LEU A 463 15.38 -5.01 -4.08
CA LEU A 463 15.19 -5.76 -2.83
C LEU A 463 14.14 -5.07 -1.94
N VAL A 464 12.86 -5.26 -2.28
CA VAL A 464 11.70 -4.67 -1.60
C VAL A 464 10.85 -5.73 -0.87
N PRO A 465 10.06 -5.35 0.16
CA PRO A 465 9.26 -6.28 0.97
C PRO A 465 8.19 -7.07 0.22
N THR A 466 7.88 -6.68 -1.02
CA THR A 466 6.83 -7.33 -1.83
C THR A 466 7.35 -8.47 -2.69
N LEU A 467 8.66 -8.74 -2.69
CA LEU A 467 9.24 -9.87 -3.41
C LEU A 467 8.92 -11.19 -2.70
N SER A 468 8.80 -12.27 -3.47
CA SER A 468 8.79 -13.64 -2.95
C SER A 468 10.20 -14.08 -2.55
N GLN A 469 10.29 -15.17 -1.79
CA GLN A 469 11.58 -15.74 -1.40
C GLN A 469 12.41 -16.16 -2.62
N ASP A 470 11.78 -16.72 -3.65
CA ASP A 470 12.47 -17.16 -4.88
C ASP A 470 13.02 -15.98 -5.68
N GLU A 471 12.27 -14.88 -5.76
CA GLU A 471 12.73 -13.64 -6.40
C GLU A 471 13.91 -13.03 -5.64
N ILE A 472 13.87 -13.06 -4.31
CA ILE A 472 14.99 -12.62 -3.47
C ILE A 472 16.21 -13.51 -3.73
N ASN A 473 16.04 -14.84 -3.70
CA ASN A 473 17.12 -15.79 -3.94
C ASN A 473 17.72 -15.64 -5.35
N HIS A 474 16.88 -15.38 -6.35
CA HIS A 474 17.29 -15.11 -7.73
C HIS A 474 18.23 -13.89 -7.81
N LEU A 475 17.83 -12.76 -7.20
CA LEU A 475 18.67 -11.54 -7.16
C LEU A 475 19.96 -11.75 -6.36
N LEU A 476 19.88 -12.46 -5.23
CA LEU A 476 21.04 -12.77 -4.38
C LEU A 476 21.99 -13.79 -5.02
N GLY A 477 21.50 -14.61 -5.95
CA GLY A 477 22.29 -15.49 -6.81
C GLY A 477 22.95 -14.77 -7.98
N GLY A 478 22.75 -13.45 -8.11
CA GLY A 478 23.29 -12.67 -9.22
C GLY A 478 22.47 -12.76 -10.50
N GLY A 479 21.24 -13.28 -10.43
CA GLY A 479 20.30 -13.25 -11.53
C GLY A 479 19.92 -11.83 -11.94
N GLU A 480 19.63 -11.65 -13.23
CA GLU A 480 19.16 -10.37 -13.76
C GLU A 480 17.78 -10.03 -13.22
N VAL A 481 17.48 -8.73 -13.14
CA VAL A 481 16.20 -8.24 -12.65
C VAL A 481 15.11 -8.59 -13.65
N THR A 482 14.21 -9.52 -13.27
CA THR A 482 13.09 -9.91 -14.13
C THR A 482 12.04 -8.81 -14.22
N LYS A 483 11.13 -8.92 -15.19
CA LYS A 483 10.04 -7.97 -15.38
C LYS A 483 9.13 -7.90 -14.16
N GLU A 484 8.85 -9.04 -13.52
CA GLU A 484 8.01 -9.17 -12.34
C GLU A 484 8.64 -8.47 -11.13
N ILE A 485 9.95 -8.64 -10.93
CA ILE A 485 10.72 -7.96 -9.89
C ILE A 485 10.73 -6.45 -10.13
N ALA A 486 11.00 -6.02 -11.37
CA ALA A 486 10.99 -4.60 -11.73
C ALA A 486 9.61 -3.95 -11.50
N GLN A 487 8.52 -4.65 -11.82
CA GLN A 487 7.15 -4.19 -11.58
C GLN A 487 6.86 -4.05 -10.08
N LYS A 488 7.22 -5.03 -9.26
CA LYS A 488 7.05 -4.98 -7.79
C LYS A 488 7.86 -3.83 -7.17
N ALA A 489 9.13 -3.69 -7.58
CA ALA A 489 9.99 -2.60 -7.16
C ALA A 489 9.40 -1.24 -7.55
N THR A 490 8.94 -1.08 -8.80
CA THR A 490 8.33 0.16 -9.29
C THR A 490 7.06 0.50 -8.53
N LYS A 491 6.18 -0.48 -8.27
CA LYS A 491 4.95 -0.29 -7.49
C LYS A 491 5.27 0.15 -6.05
N HIS A 492 6.30 -0.45 -5.44
CA HIS A 492 6.76 -0.07 -4.11
C HIS A 492 7.30 1.36 -4.09
N ALA A 493 8.14 1.73 -5.06
CA ALA A 493 8.68 3.07 -5.19
C ALA A 493 7.60 4.13 -5.42
N LYS A 494 6.67 3.91 -6.35
CA LYS A 494 5.54 4.81 -6.61
C LYS A 494 4.70 5.05 -5.36
N LYS A 495 4.41 4.00 -4.58
CA LYS A 495 3.70 4.13 -3.31
C LYS A 495 4.46 5.04 -2.34
N ARG A 496 5.77 4.85 -2.18
CA ARG A 496 6.59 5.67 -1.28
C ARG A 496 6.68 7.12 -1.72
N ILE A 497 6.87 7.37 -3.02
CA ILE A 497 6.89 8.72 -3.58
C ILE A 497 5.54 9.43 -3.35
N ALA A 498 4.42 8.73 -3.55
CA ALA A 498 3.08 9.27 -3.28
C ALA A 498 2.88 9.63 -1.80
N GLU A 499 3.58 8.94 -0.89
CA GLU A 499 3.61 9.25 0.55
C GLU A 499 4.65 10.34 0.91
N GLY A 500 5.29 10.98 -0.07
CA GLY A 500 6.33 12.00 0.15
C GLY A 500 7.66 11.43 0.66
N LYS A 501 7.89 10.12 0.51
CA LYS A 501 9.10 9.42 0.99
C LYS A 501 10.04 9.08 -0.17
N SER A 502 11.33 8.95 0.14
CA SER A 502 12.31 8.40 -0.81
C SER A 502 11.94 6.98 -1.25
N PRO A 503 12.17 6.59 -2.52
CA PRO A 503 12.04 5.19 -2.97
C PRO A 503 12.88 4.22 -2.15
N PHE A 504 14.01 4.69 -1.61
CA PHE A 504 14.90 3.91 -0.76
C PHE A 504 14.50 4.01 0.72
N LEU A 505 14.97 3.04 1.50
CA LEU A 505 14.89 3.14 2.96
C LEU A 505 15.95 4.14 3.44
N GLU A 506 15.50 5.17 4.16
CA GLU A 506 16.41 6.14 4.79
C GLU A 506 17.23 5.44 5.87
N ALA A 507 18.54 5.69 5.90
CA ALA A 507 19.49 5.04 6.83
C ALA A 507 19.10 5.15 8.32
N ASN A 508 18.25 6.12 8.65
CA ASN A 508 17.85 6.46 10.01
C ASN A 508 16.53 5.79 10.43
N ASN A 509 15.78 5.25 9.46
CA ASN A 509 14.47 4.65 9.71
C ASN A 509 14.64 3.17 10.07
N ARG A 510 14.97 2.91 11.34
CA ARG A 510 15.07 1.56 11.91
C ARG A 510 13.67 0.96 12.08
N GLN A 511 13.08 0.43 11.02
CA GLN A 511 12.12 -0.65 11.21
C GLN A 511 12.91 -1.93 11.47
N LYS A 512 12.89 -2.43 12.71
CA LYS A 512 13.30 -3.81 13.02
C LYS A 512 12.31 -4.77 12.35
N ALA A 513 12.39 -4.93 11.04
CA ALA A 513 11.85 -6.12 10.40
C ALA A 513 12.86 -7.24 10.67
N SER A 514 12.70 -7.89 11.82
CA SER A 514 13.40 -9.12 12.14
C SER A 514 12.92 -10.18 11.14
N TRP A 515 13.80 -10.60 10.24
CA TRP A 515 13.56 -11.68 9.28
C TRP A 515 13.22 -13.04 9.93
N LYS A 516 13.30 -13.14 11.26
CA LYS A 516 12.88 -14.33 12.01
C LYS A 516 11.35 -14.45 12.12
N ASP A 517 10.59 -13.40 11.83
CA ASP A 517 9.14 -13.37 12.06
C ASP A 517 8.31 -13.72 10.79
N VAL A 518 8.96 -14.16 9.71
CA VAL A 518 8.32 -14.49 8.41
C VAL A 518 8.48 -15.99 8.04
N ARG A 519 8.87 -16.86 8.98
CA ARG A 519 8.91 -18.32 8.77
C ARG A 519 7.72 -19.04 9.35
#